data_AF-A0A6L7QIQ9-F1
#
_entry.id   AF-A0A6L7QIQ9-F1
#
_cell.length_a   1.000
_cell.length_b   1.000
_cell.length_c   1.000
_cell.angle_alpha   90.00
_cell.angle_beta   90.00
_cell.angle_gamma   90.00
#
_symmetry.space_group_name_H-M   'P 1'
#
loop_
_entity.id
_entity.type
_entity.pdbx_description
1 polymer ?
#
loop_
_entity_poly.entity_id
_entity_poly.type
_entity_poly.pdbx_seq_one_letter_code
_entity_poly.pdbx_strand_id
1 'polypeptide(L)'
;MTRLTILLLYCGLLLGTQLPSAAQRATGFDNPYYTSATEVAPSTLVPSVRKWYQPQRLYELYDWRQDQYSNYARNPYQRYNDVFLEGSPFYDIYGSYISQGWRVYNWTEDYPTASGSSIFKSPRFSSWFSNVLISSSHSGQFHSALMVGDGIRTTLTPLTFSKPRFDGVQWDMMSDKYALTLLTSRINNTGVVAGVAGEAGVKFSTFTNMWAAKGQVSIGDFSNVGLRFVNAAHMNSNIPFGDNSLKGQLSGPMNNDFVRLIIVRISDDSPEDGEGGALLSRWRIFANGVEHTDDIAPVVEGGFRRRGVIEASGTDVITLTFNIEDFSPTVDDEIDDFREIEHVEIGLVLANDYKVEVASNKQTNQLGAPVFLTVLRAPGNVKDGANQAFHTFRYGLPTGNRLLGFDMSINDVAGFDLRGEYVRT
;
A
#
# COMPACT_ATOMS: atom_id res chain seq x y z
N MET A 1 -41.82 -5.19 29.98
CA MET A 1 -41.13 -4.50 31.11
C MET A 1 -41.82 -4.94 32.41
N THR A 2 -41.10 -5.16 33.52
CA THR A 2 -41.51 -5.04 34.96
C THR A 2 -42.91 -5.51 35.45
N ARG A 3 -43.14 -6.22 36.60
CA ARG A 3 -42.29 -6.80 37.68
C ARG A 3 -43.18 -7.62 38.70
N LEU A 4 -42.56 -8.21 39.75
CA LEU A 4 -43.06 -8.56 41.14
C LEU A 4 -43.55 -10.01 41.57
N THR A 5 -42.73 -10.67 42.45
CA THR A 5 -43.00 -11.48 43.71
C THR A 5 -43.97 -12.71 43.75
N ILE A 6 -43.75 -13.85 44.46
CA ILE A 6 -43.54 -14.21 45.92
C ILE A 6 -42.89 -15.66 46.02
N LEU A 7 -41.86 -16.05 46.84
CA LEU A 7 -41.75 -16.57 48.27
C LEU A 7 -42.52 -17.91 48.61
N LEU A 8 -42.24 -18.85 49.56
CA LEU A 8 -41.12 -19.43 50.42
C LEU A 8 -41.70 -20.62 51.30
N LEU A 9 -41.13 -21.51 52.18
CA LEU A 9 -39.87 -22.15 52.74
C LEU A 9 -40.35 -23.31 53.78
N TYR A 10 -39.74 -24.32 54.47
CA TYR A 10 -38.46 -25.11 54.69
C TYR A 10 -38.72 -26.42 55.56
N CYS A 11 -37.89 -27.50 55.57
CA CYS A 11 -37.59 -28.44 56.74
C CYS A 11 -36.62 -29.66 56.47
N GLY A 12 -36.10 -30.39 57.49
CA GLY A 12 -35.27 -31.65 57.35
C GLY A 12 -34.66 -32.30 58.64
N LEU A 13 -33.75 -33.31 58.48
CA LEU A 13 -32.89 -34.07 59.48
C LEU A 13 -33.54 -35.25 60.31
N LEU A 14 -32.85 -36.23 60.96
CA LEU A 14 -31.64 -37.10 60.71
C LEU A 14 -31.51 -38.24 61.82
N LEU A 15 -30.77 -39.37 61.65
CA LEU A 15 -30.48 -40.43 62.68
C LEU A 15 -29.32 -41.44 62.33
N GLY A 16 -28.94 -42.39 63.21
CA GLY A 16 -27.84 -43.42 63.06
C GLY A 16 -28.12 -44.75 63.84
N THR A 17 -27.21 -45.72 64.13
CA THR A 17 -25.73 -45.95 63.94
C THR A 17 -25.29 -47.39 64.38
N GLN A 18 -23.99 -47.79 64.32
CA GLN A 18 -23.30 -49.00 64.92
C GLN A 18 -23.39 -50.39 64.17
N LEU A 19 -22.84 -51.53 64.65
CA LEU A 19 -21.44 -52.09 64.81
C LEU A 19 -21.53 -53.59 65.34
N PRO A 20 -20.49 -54.45 65.66
CA PRO A 20 -19.03 -54.59 65.34
C PRO A 20 -18.52 -56.06 65.02
N SER A 21 -17.18 -56.25 64.84
CA SER A 21 -16.33 -57.49 64.96
C SER A 21 -16.41 -58.61 63.88
N ALA A 22 -15.41 -59.51 63.66
CA ALA A 22 -14.09 -59.82 64.26
C ALA A 22 -13.02 -60.10 63.13
N ALA A 23 -11.70 -60.32 63.30
CA ALA A 23 -10.92 -61.06 64.32
C ALA A 23 -9.49 -60.47 64.56
N GLN A 24 -8.61 -61.18 65.30
CA GLN A 24 -7.45 -60.61 66.02
C GLN A 24 -6.04 -61.12 65.61
N ARG A 25 -5.05 -60.21 65.78
CA ARG A 25 -3.66 -60.37 66.30
C ARG A 25 -2.83 -61.61 65.92
N ALA A 26 -1.64 -61.37 65.31
CA ALA A 26 -0.53 -62.34 65.33
C ALA A 26 0.91 -61.77 65.16
N THR A 27 1.26 -60.59 65.71
CA THR A 27 2.68 -60.19 65.91
C THR A 27 2.80 -59.13 67.02
N GLY A 28 3.79 -59.25 67.89
CA GLY A 28 3.96 -58.43 69.11
C GLY A 28 4.69 -57.09 68.92
N PHE A 29 4.42 -56.37 67.83
CA PHE A 29 5.00 -55.04 67.57
C PHE A 29 3.90 -54.04 67.21
N ASP A 30 3.56 -53.15 68.15
CA ASP A 30 2.74 -51.97 67.87
C ASP A 30 3.62 -50.93 67.16
N ASN A 31 3.44 -50.76 65.85
CA ASN A 31 4.03 -49.65 65.11
C ASN A 31 2.95 -48.57 64.89
N PRO A 32 2.96 -47.45 65.63
CA PRO A 32 1.95 -46.41 65.49
C PRO A 32 2.07 -45.59 64.19
N TYR A 33 3.07 -45.87 63.35
CA TYR A 33 3.34 -45.14 62.10
C TYR A 33 2.98 -45.94 60.84
N TYR A 34 1.78 -46.52 60.81
CA TYR A 34 1.13 -46.83 59.53
C TYR A 34 0.53 -45.55 58.96
N THR A 35 1.16 -45.00 57.92
CA THR A 35 0.53 -43.95 57.11
C THR A 35 -0.63 -44.56 56.34
N SER A 36 -1.87 -44.29 56.78
CA SER A 36 -3.07 -44.61 56.03
C SER A 36 -3.18 -43.72 54.79
N ALA A 37 -2.45 -44.09 53.74
CA ALA A 37 -2.64 -43.53 52.41
C ALA A 37 -4.10 -43.72 51.99
N THR A 38 -4.69 -42.71 51.36
CA THR A 38 -6.05 -42.77 50.84
C THR A 38 -6.18 -43.93 49.86
N GLU A 39 -7.23 -44.75 49.97
CA GLU A 39 -7.52 -45.77 48.96
C GLU A 39 -7.81 -45.11 47.60
N VAL A 40 -6.79 -45.11 46.74
CA VAL A 40 -6.91 -44.66 45.34
C VAL A 40 -7.64 -45.76 44.59
N ALA A 41 -8.91 -45.52 44.26
CA ALA A 41 -9.71 -46.46 43.48
C ALA A 41 -9.00 -46.82 42.15
N PRO A 42 -9.08 -48.07 41.65
CA PRO A 42 -8.44 -48.44 40.39
C PRO A 42 -8.87 -47.59 39.18
N SER A 43 -10.04 -46.95 39.25
CA SER A 43 -10.54 -45.99 38.25
C SER A 43 -9.81 -44.64 38.24
N THR A 44 -9.07 -44.27 39.29
CA THR A 44 -8.12 -43.13 39.27
C THR A 44 -6.70 -43.54 38.88
N LEU A 45 -6.42 -44.83 38.73
CA LEU A 45 -5.24 -45.37 38.04
C LEU A 45 -5.48 -45.54 36.53
N VAL A 46 -6.21 -44.61 35.90
CA VAL A 46 -6.09 -44.42 34.44
C VAL A 46 -4.74 -43.73 34.20
N PRO A 47 -3.78 -44.36 33.52
CA PRO A 47 -2.56 -43.68 33.09
C PRO A 47 -2.93 -42.70 31.97
N SER A 48 -3.38 -41.51 32.37
CA SER A 48 -3.49 -40.38 31.45
C SER A 48 -2.07 -40.03 31.01
N VAL A 49 -1.66 -40.64 29.90
CA VAL A 49 -0.44 -40.27 29.18
C VAL A 49 -0.65 -38.83 28.74
N ARG A 50 -0.23 -37.90 29.60
CA ARG A 50 -0.01 -36.51 29.23
C ARG A 50 1.05 -36.56 28.15
N LYS A 51 0.61 -36.60 26.89
CA LYS A 51 1.45 -36.32 25.74
C LYS A 51 1.87 -34.86 25.89
N TRP A 52 2.98 -34.65 26.58
CA TRP A 52 3.73 -33.41 26.53
C TRP A 52 4.17 -33.25 25.08
N TYR A 53 3.39 -32.52 24.28
CA TYR A 53 3.80 -31.99 22.98
C TYR A 53 4.81 -30.85 23.17
N GLN A 54 5.77 -31.04 24.09
CA GLN A 54 7.04 -30.35 24.08
C GLN A 54 7.81 -30.89 22.87
N PRO A 55 8.41 -30.04 22.01
CA PRO A 55 9.15 -30.54 20.85
C PRO A 55 10.29 -31.45 21.31
N GLN A 56 10.20 -32.76 21.00
CA GLN A 56 11.17 -33.77 21.48
C GLN A 56 12.61 -33.46 21.03
N ARG A 57 12.75 -32.68 19.94
CA ARG A 57 14.00 -32.07 19.48
C ARG A 57 14.78 -31.33 20.59
N LEU A 58 14.14 -30.77 21.62
CA LEU A 58 14.86 -30.13 22.73
C LEU A 58 15.74 -31.09 23.53
N TYR A 59 15.36 -32.36 23.61
CA TYR A 59 16.17 -33.40 24.27
C TYR A 59 17.27 -33.91 23.32
N GLU A 60 16.90 -34.18 22.06
CA GLU A 60 17.80 -34.75 21.05
C GLU A 60 18.87 -33.79 20.53
N LEU A 61 18.61 -32.47 20.53
CA LEU A 61 19.52 -31.45 19.97
C LEU A 61 20.56 -30.93 20.99
N TYR A 62 20.34 -31.12 22.30
CA TYR A 62 21.14 -30.49 23.35
C TYR A 62 21.57 -31.39 24.53
N ASP A 63 21.23 -32.69 24.55
CA ASP A 63 21.56 -33.63 25.64
C ASP A 63 21.24 -33.05 27.05
N TRP A 64 20.07 -32.40 27.18
CA TRP A 64 19.70 -31.69 28.40
C TRP A 64 19.26 -32.66 29.51
N ARG A 65 20.13 -32.87 30.50
CA ARG A 65 19.96 -33.83 31.59
C ARG A 65 19.48 -33.17 32.88
N GLN A 66 18.24 -33.44 33.28
CA GLN A 66 17.61 -32.84 34.45
C GLN A 66 18.25 -33.26 35.79
N ASP A 67 18.98 -34.37 35.80
CA ASP A 67 19.76 -34.89 36.93
C ASP A 67 21.11 -34.18 37.15
N GLN A 68 21.58 -33.38 36.19
CA GLN A 68 22.86 -32.69 36.30
C GLN A 68 22.78 -31.40 37.12
N TYR A 69 23.63 -31.31 38.14
CA TYR A 69 23.79 -30.10 38.95
C TYR A 69 24.38 -28.94 38.11
N SER A 70 23.55 -27.92 37.85
CA SER A 70 23.96 -26.70 37.15
C SER A 70 24.58 -25.69 38.11
N ASN A 71 25.78 -25.20 37.78
CA ASN A 71 26.49 -24.17 38.53
C ASN A 71 27.07 -23.13 37.57
N TYR A 72 26.38 -21.99 37.45
CA TYR A 72 26.72 -20.95 36.49
C TYR A 72 27.93 -20.07 36.88
N ALA A 73 28.51 -20.28 38.06
CA ALA A 73 29.79 -19.69 38.46
C ALA A 73 31.00 -20.57 38.04
N ARG A 74 30.79 -21.88 37.82
CA ARG A 74 31.82 -22.80 37.31
C ARG A 74 31.75 -22.95 35.79
N ASN A 75 30.54 -23.17 35.28
CA ASN A 75 30.25 -23.28 33.85
C ASN A 75 29.36 -22.09 33.48
N PRO A 76 29.89 -20.98 32.91
CA PRO A 76 29.12 -19.76 32.65
C PRO A 76 27.78 -20.05 31.96
N TYR A 77 26.72 -19.31 32.32
CA TYR A 77 25.39 -19.52 31.75
C TYR A 77 25.43 -19.36 30.22
N GLN A 78 25.45 -20.49 29.52
CA GLN A 78 25.22 -20.55 28.09
C GLN A 78 23.71 -20.40 27.89
N ARG A 79 23.31 -19.27 27.31
CA ARG A 79 21.95 -19.11 26.80
C ARG A 79 21.71 -20.24 25.81
N TYR A 80 20.69 -21.06 26.04
CA TYR A 80 20.21 -22.03 25.05
C TYR A 80 20.06 -21.31 23.71
N ASN A 81 20.67 -21.83 22.64
CA ASN A 81 20.39 -21.31 21.31
C ASN A 81 18.97 -21.76 20.99
N ASP A 82 18.04 -20.84 21.22
CA ASP A 82 16.60 -21.11 21.18
C ASP A 82 16.27 -21.75 19.82
N VAL A 83 15.76 -22.99 19.82
CA VAL A 83 15.20 -23.62 18.61
C VAL A 83 14.06 -22.74 18.03
N PHE A 84 13.45 -21.92 18.90
CA PHE A 84 12.60 -20.82 18.49
C PHE A 84 13.34 -19.76 17.65
N LEU A 85 14.49 -19.23 18.06
CA LEU A 85 15.24 -18.19 17.33
C LEU A 85 15.60 -18.60 15.90
N GLU A 86 15.92 -19.88 15.68
CA GLU A 86 16.17 -20.46 14.35
C GLU A 86 14.95 -20.36 13.41
N GLY A 87 13.74 -20.35 13.95
CA GLY A 87 12.49 -20.25 13.21
C GLY A 87 11.96 -21.59 12.69
N SER A 88 11.11 -21.55 11.66
CA SER A 88 10.42 -22.71 11.09
C SER A 88 11.15 -23.26 9.86
N PRO A 89 11.17 -24.59 9.64
CA PRO A 89 11.73 -25.17 8.43
C PRO A 89 10.83 -24.91 7.22
N PHE A 90 11.46 -24.58 6.09
CA PHE A 90 10.87 -24.42 4.77
C PHE A 90 11.24 -25.60 3.88
N TYR A 91 10.27 -26.08 3.11
CA TYR A 91 10.40 -27.21 2.20
C TYR A 91 9.97 -26.80 0.79
N ASP A 92 10.47 -27.49 -0.22
CA ASP A 92 10.00 -27.33 -1.61
C ASP A 92 8.66 -28.05 -1.84
N ILE A 93 8.13 -27.97 -3.06
CA ILE A 93 6.88 -28.62 -3.46
C ILE A 93 6.95 -30.17 -3.49
N TYR A 94 8.14 -30.75 -3.34
CA TYR A 94 8.39 -32.20 -3.29
C TYR A 94 8.69 -32.70 -1.86
N GLY A 95 8.78 -31.80 -0.88
CA GLY A 95 9.12 -32.10 0.51
C GLY A 95 10.61 -32.08 0.84
N SER A 96 11.47 -31.62 -0.08
CA SER A 96 12.90 -31.43 0.18
C SER A 96 13.12 -30.23 1.11
N TYR A 97 13.98 -30.35 2.10
CA TYR A 97 14.32 -29.24 3.01
C TYR A 97 15.14 -28.16 2.28
N ILE A 98 14.71 -26.91 2.35
CA ILE A 98 15.40 -25.75 1.76
C ILE A 98 16.23 -25.03 2.83
N SER A 99 15.59 -24.62 3.93
CA SER A 99 16.18 -23.77 4.97
C SER A 99 15.31 -23.74 6.23
N GLN A 100 15.77 -23.09 7.30
CA GLN A 100 15.00 -22.80 8.51
C GLN A 100 15.11 -21.30 8.81
N GLY A 101 14.00 -20.66 9.17
CA GLY A 101 13.97 -19.21 9.37
C GLY A 101 12.59 -18.64 9.71
N TRP A 102 12.48 -17.30 9.66
CA TRP A 102 11.24 -16.59 9.94
C TRP A 102 10.67 -15.90 8.69
N ARG A 103 9.36 -16.04 8.46
CA ARG A 103 8.64 -15.18 7.51
C ARG A 103 8.49 -13.77 8.11
N VAL A 104 9.52 -12.92 7.93
CA VAL A 104 9.55 -11.54 8.45
C VAL A 104 8.65 -10.62 7.62
N TYR A 105 8.72 -10.72 6.30
CA TYR A 105 7.92 -9.99 5.32
C TYR A 105 7.40 -10.97 4.26
N ASN A 106 6.21 -10.72 3.73
CA ASN A 106 5.69 -11.40 2.54
C ASN A 106 4.71 -10.48 1.80
N TRP A 107 4.95 -10.27 0.52
CA TRP A 107 3.99 -9.70 -0.42
C TRP A 107 3.69 -10.77 -1.47
N THR A 108 2.42 -11.09 -1.65
CA THR A 108 1.89 -12.01 -2.66
C THR A 108 0.80 -11.30 -3.43
N GLU A 109 0.73 -11.52 -4.75
CA GLU A 109 -0.37 -11.02 -5.60
C GLU A 109 -0.91 -12.14 -6.48
N ASP A 110 -2.05 -12.69 -6.06
CA ASP A 110 -2.72 -13.80 -6.74
C ASP A 110 -3.76 -13.27 -7.76
N TYR A 111 -3.68 -13.68 -9.02
CA TYR A 111 -4.58 -13.27 -10.11
C TYR A 111 -5.08 -14.49 -10.92
N PRO A 112 -6.35 -14.56 -11.34
CA PRO A 112 -7.49 -13.79 -10.85
C PRO A 112 -7.96 -14.36 -9.48
N THR A 113 -7.98 -13.54 -8.43
CA THR A 113 -8.43 -13.93 -7.09
C THR A 113 -8.94 -12.73 -6.31
N ALA A 114 -10.08 -12.89 -5.63
CA ALA A 114 -10.61 -11.86 -4.74
C ALA A 114 -9.71 -11.69 -3.50
N SER A 115 -9.38 -10.44 -3.17
CA SER A 115 -8.38 -10.10 -2.14
C SER A 115 -6.99 -10.72 -2.41
N GLY A 116 -6.58 -10.75 -3.68
CA GLY A 116 -5.36 -11.42 -4.16
C GLY A 116 -4.07 -10.69 -3.83
N SER A 117 -4.05 -9.34 -3.76
CA SER A 117 -2.87 -8.61 -3.27
C SER A 117 -2.86 -8.61 -1.74
N SER A 118 -1.82 -9.22 -1.15
CA SER A 118 -1.68 -9.46 0.28
C SER A 118 -0.28 -9.07 0.76
N ILE A 119 -0.17 -8.16 1.73
CA ILE A 119 1.10 -7.80 2.38
C ILE A 119 1.06 -8.13 3.87
N PHE A 120 2.00 -8.96 4.32
CA PHE A 120 2.20 -9.36 5.71
C PHE A 120 3.57 -8.88 6.22
N LYS A 121 3.55 -8.21 7.37
CA LYS A 121 4.75 -7.81 8.15
C LYS A 121 4.67 -8.46 9.53
N SER A 122 5.62 -9.31 9.87
CA SER A 122 5.73 -9.96 11.18
C SER A 122 6.06 -8.94 12.28
N PRO A 123 5.67 -9.16 13.57
CA PRO A 123 6.17 -8.36 14.69
C PRO A 123 7.70 -8.22 14.74
N ARG A 124 8.44 -9.17 14.16
CA ARG A 124 9.91 -9.16 14.03
C ARG A 124 10.42 -8.06 13.10
N PHE A 125 9.63 -7.64 12.10
CA PHE A 125 10.01 -6.59 11.16
C PHE A 125 10.30 -5.28 11.89
N SER A 126 9.45 -4.87 12.82
CA SER A 126 9.70 -3.71 13.68
C SER A 126 10.66 -4.02 14.84
N SER A 127 10.45 -5.13 15.56
CA SER A 127 11.16 -5.38 16.83
C SER A 127 12.57 -5.96 16.71
N TRP A 128 12.91 -6.62 15.60
CA TRP A 128 14.26 -7.18 15.36
C TRP A 128 15.01 -6.43 14.25
N PHE A 129 14.29 -5.94 13.23
CA PHE A 129 14.86 -5.30 12.05
C PHE A 129 14.58 -3.78 11.96
N SER A 130 13.99 -3.16 12.99
CA SER A 130 13.71 -1.71 13.04
C SER A 130 12.93 -1.17 11.82
N ASN A 131 12.10 -2.01 11.20
CA ASN A 131 11.36 -1.79 9.95
C ASN A 131 12.22 -1.69 8.67
N VAL A 132 13.45 -2.21 8.66
CA VAL A 132 14.28 -2.31 7.44
C VAL A 132 15.03 -3.66 7.42
N LEU A 133 14.64 -4.53 6.48
CA LEU A 133 15.35 -5.77 6.15
C LEU A 133 16.26 -5.54 4.95
N ILE A 134 17.54 -5.92 5.06
CA ILE A 134 18.53 -5.86 3.97
C ILE A 134 19.12 -7.25 3.78
N SER A 135 19.14 -7.73 2.54
CA SER A 135 19.93 -8.88 2.09
C SER A 135 20.88 -8.42 1.00
N SER A 136 22.16 -8.78 1.07
CA SER A 136 23.15 -8.38 0.07
C SER A 136 24.10 -9.53 -0.27
N SER A 137 24.50 -9.60 -1.53
CA SER A 137 25.44 -10.56 -2.06
C SER A 137 26.39 -9.87 -3.06
N HIS A 138 27.58 -10.45 -3.22
CA HIS A 138 28.52 -10.04 -4.26
C HIS A 138 29.27 -11.26 -4.80
N SER A 139 29.72 -11.19 -6.05
CA SER A 139 30.55 -12.20 -6.70
C SER A 139 31.44 -11.52 -7.74
N GLY A 140 32.74 -11.45 -7.47
CA GLY A 140 33.68 -10.65 -8.26
C GLY A 140 33.22 -9.18 -8.31
N GLN A 141 32.98 -8.71 -9.53
CA GLN A 141 32.53 -7.34 -9.85
C GLN A 141 31.01 -7.14 -9.70
N PHE A 142 30.21 -8.20 -9.55
CA PHE A 142 28.75 -8.06 -9.44
C PHE A 142 28.32 -7.93 -7.98
N HIS A 143 27.56 -6.88 -7.68
CA HIS A 143 26.95 -6.62 -6.38
C HIS A 143 25.42 -6.58 -6.52
N SER A 144 24.71 -7.14 -5.54
CA SER A 144 23.24 -7.11 -5.46
C SER A 144 22.79 -6.86 -4.03
N ALA A 145 21.86 -5.92 -3.83
CA ALA A 145 21.25 -5.62 -2.54
C ALA A 145 19.72 -5.53 -2.66
N LEU A 146 19.01 -6.40 -1.94
CA LEU A 146 17.56 -6.38 -1.82
C LEU A 146 17.19 -5.82 -0.43
N MET A 147 16.46 -4.72 -0.42
CA MET A 147 15.98 -4.02 0.77
C MET A 147 14.44 -4.01 0.80
N VAL A 148 13.87 -4.23 1.97
CA VAL A 148 12.43 -4.10 2.23
C VAL A 148 12.26 -3.29 3.50
N GLY A 149 11.52 -2.17 3.46
CA GLY A 149 11.49 -1.26 4.60
C GLY A 149 10.36 -0.23 4.59
N ASP A 150 10.07 0.31 5.77
CA ASP A 150 9.14 1.43 5.98
C ASP A 150 9.92 2.73 6.26
N GLY A 151 10.25 3.44 5.19
CA GLY A 151 10.90 4.75 5.24
C GLY A 151 12.33 4.77 4.74
N ILE A 152 12.65 3.95 3.74
CA ILE A 152 13.93 3.94 3.03
C ILE A 152 14.17 5.32 2.40
N ARG A 153 15.39 5.87 2.51
CA ARG A 153 15.76 7.08 1.77
C ARG A 153 16.15 6.71 0.34
N THR A 154 15.20 6.85 -0.59
CA THR A 154 15.38 6.44 -1.99
C THR A 154 15.41 7.64 -2.93
N THR A 155 16.30 7.64 -3.92
CA THR A 155 16.32 8.63 -5.02
C THR A 155 16.87 8.00 -6.29
N LEU A 156 16.06 8.00 -7.35
CA LEU A 156 16.51 7.64 -8.70
C LEU A 156 17.16 8.86 -9.37
N THR A 157 16.41 9.97 -9.36
CA THR A 157 16.78 11.32 -9.79
C THR A 157 15.85 12.36 -9.12
N PRO A 158 16.21 13.66 -9.09
CA PRO A 158 15.33 14.71 -8.56
C PRO A 158 13.97 14.83 -9.26
N LEU A 159 13.90 14.77 -10.59
CA LEU A 159 12.66 15.04 -11.33
C LEU A 159 11.77 13.80 -11.56
N THR A 160 12.28 12.56 -11.39
CA THR A 160 11.43 11.35 -11.48
C THR A 160 11.00 10.79 -10.13
N PHE A 161 11.94 10.56 -9.20
CA PHE A 161 11.65 9.91 -7.93
C PHE A 161 12.72 10.25 -6.89
N SER A 162 12.40 11.18 -6.00
CA SER A 162 13.12 11.42 -4.74
C SER A 162 12.11 11.38 -3.60
N LYS A 163 12.26 10.41 -2.69
CA LYS A 163 11.41 10.29 -1.49
C LYS A 163 12.28 10.24 -0.24
N PRO A 164 12.02 11.08 0.79
CA PRO A 164 12.78 11.04 2.04
C PRO A 164 12.50 9.78 2.85
N ARG A 165 11.27 9.25 2.71
CA ARG A 165 10.79 7.99 3.26
C ARG A 165 10.01 7.28 2.15
N PHE A 166 10.51 6.14 1.69
CA PHE A 166 9.86 5.23 0.77
C PHE A 166 9.53 3.94 1.53
N ASP A 167 8.28 3.52 1.46
CA ASP A 167 7.78 2.31 2.10
C ASP A 167 7.56 1.27 1.01
N GLY A 168 8.28 0.14 1.03
CA GLY A 168 8.24 -0.86 -0.04
C GLY A 168 9.52 -1.68 -0.18
N VAL A 169 9.79 -2.11 -1.42
CA VAL A 169 10.95 -2.93 -1.82
C VAL A 169 11.84 -2.12 -2.75
N GLN A 170 13.15 -2.19 -2.53
CA GLN A 170 14.21 -1.67 -3.41
C GLN A 170 15.20 -2.80 -3.69
N TRP A 171 15.52 -3.04 -4.97
CA TRP A 171 16.54 -4.01 -5.39
C TRP A 171 17.57 -3.28 -6.27
N ASP A 172 18.77 -3.16 -5.74
CA ASP A 172 19.92 -2.59 -6.45
C ASP A 172 20.83 -3.70 -6.98
N MET A 173 21.32 -3.53 -8.20
CA MET A 173 22.36 -4.33 -8.84
C MET A 173 23.45 -3.39 -9.38
N MET A 174 24.71 -3.77 -9.25
CA MET A 174 25.84 -3.01 -9.77
C MET A 174 26.95 -3.91 -10.31
N SER A 175 27.61 -3.44 -11.36
CA SER A 175 28.84 -3.94 -11.97
C SER A 175 29.62 -2.75 -12.55
N ASP A 176 30.92 -2.88 -12.82
CA ASP A 176 31.85 -1.83 -13.27
C ASP A 176 31.25 -0.81 -14.26
N LYS A 177 30.45 -1.30 -15.22
CA LYS A 177 29.83 -0.48 -16.28
C LYS A 177 28.33 -0.22 -16.09
N TYR A 178 27.64 -0.96 -15.24
CA TYR A 178 26.17 -1.01 -15.22
C TYR A 178 25.62 -0.95 -13.80
N ALA A 179 24.64 -0.06 -13.58
CA ALA A 179 23.83 -0.05 -12.37
C ALA A 179 22.34 -0.14 -12.73
N LEU A 180 21.59 -0.93 -11.95
CA LEU A 180 20.15 -1.10 -12.07
C LEU A 180 19.51 -1.02 -10.68
N THR A 181 18.62 -0.06 -10.48
CA THR A 181 17.74 0.01 -9.31
C THR A 181 16.31 -0.30 -9.73
N LEU A 182 15.67 -1.26 -9.07
CA LEU A 182 14.24 -1.57 -9.20
C LEU A 182 13.53 -1.21 -7.89
N LEU A 183 12.41 -0.49 -7.96
CA LEU A 183 11.55 -0.19 -6.80
C LEU A 183 10.17 -0.79 -7.03
N THR A 184 9.54 -1.30 -5.98
CA THR A 184 8.12 -1.65 -6.02
C THR A 184 7.41 -1.42 -4.68
N SER A 185 6.18 -0.93 -4.71
CA SER A 185 5.37 -0.67 -3.51
C SER A 185 3.87 -0.62 -3.80
N ARG A 186 3.06 -1.17 -2.90
CA ARG A 186 1.59 -1.00 -2.90
C ARG A 186 1.21 0.29 -2.18
N ILE A 187 1.33 1.41 -2.89
CA ILE A 187 1.30 2.77 -2.32
C ILE A 187 -0.04 3.17 -1.69
N ASN A 188 -1.16 2.48 -1.97
CA ASN A 188 -2.41 2.74 -1.25
C ASN A 188 -2.43 2.14 0.17
N ASN A 189 -1.67 1.06 0.41
CA ASN A 189 -1.50 0.45 1.73
C ASN A 189 -0.31 -0.53 1.72
N THR A 190 0.81 -0.12 2.31
CA THR A 190 2.05 -0.90 2.39
C THR A 190 2.03 -2.02 3.44
N GLY A 191 0.86 -2.31 4.02
CA GLY A 191 0.66 -3.27 5.11
C GLY A 191 1.05 -2.70 6.48
N VAL A 192 0.29 -3.04 7.51
CA VAL A 192 0.67 -2.77 8.91
C VAL A 192 1.49 -3.94 9.47
N VAL A 193 2.28 -3.68 10.52
CA VAL A 193 2.92 -4.74 11.30
C VAL A 193 1.84 -5.49 12.08
N ALA A 194 1.79 -6.80 11.89
CA ALA A 194 0.86 -7.70 12.59
C ALA A 194 1.08 -7.67 14.11
N GLY A 195 0.03 -7.91 14.89
CA GLY A 195 0.10 -8.03 16.35
C GLY A 195 0.79 -9.32 16.79
N VAL A 196 0.47 -10.44 16.14
CA VAL A 196 1.14 -11.73 16.29
C VAL A 196 1.59 -12.32 14.96
N ALA A 197 2.66 -13.12 15.00
CA ALA A 197 3.31 -13.65 13.80
C ALA A 197 2.47 -14.66 12.96
N GLY A 198 1.27 -15.03 13.43
CA GLY A 198 0.33 -15.91 12.75
C GLY A 198 -0.85 -15.21 12.07
N GLU A 199 -0.93 -13.87 12.13
CA GLU A 199 -1.99 -13.11 11.45
C GLU A 199 -1.91 -13.22 9.91
N ALA A 200 -3.04 -12.96 9.25
CA ALA A 200 -3.09 -12.79 7.81
C ALA A 200 -2.47 -11.45 7.38
N GLY A 201 -1.98 -11.37 6.14
CA GLY A 201 -1.57 -10.10 5.54
C GLY A 201 -2.76 -9.17 5.29
N VAL A 202 -2.49 -7.87 5.18
CA VAL A 202 -3.50 -6.89 4.76
C VAL A 202 -3.81 -7.10 3.29
N LYS A 203 -5.05 -7.52 2.99
CA LYS A 203 -5.48 -7.90 1.64
C LYS A 203 -6.33 -6.84 0.95
N PHE A 204 -6.22 -6.76 -0.37
CA PHE A 204 -7.03 -5.91 -1.24
C PHE A 204 -7.35 -6.62 -2.57
N SER A 205 -8.59 -6.46 -3.08
CA SER A 205 -8.90 -6.71 -4.50
C SER A 205 -8.49 -5.53 -5.37
N THR A 206 -8.71 -4.30 -4.89
CA THR A 206 -8.38 -3.05 -5.58
C THR A 206 -7.29 -2.32 -4.83
N PHE A 207 -6.18 -2.02 -5.50
CA PHE A 207 -4.99 -1.44 -4.90
C PHE A 207 -4.24 -0.57 -5.92
N THR A 208 -3.29 0.22 -5.45
CA THR A 208 -2.42 1.03 -6.31
C THR A 208 -1.00 0.53 -6.13
N ASN A 209 -0.45 -0.10 -7.16
CA ASN A 209 0.95 -0.49 -7.18
C ASN A 209 1.79 0.57 -7.90
N MET A 210 3.00 0.74 -7.41
CA MET A 210 4.05 1.56 -8.01
C MET A 210 5.22 0.67 -8.34
N TRP A 211 5.72 0.75 -9.57
CA TRP A 211 7.00 0.19 -9.98
C TRP A 211 7.87 1.31 -10.53
N ALA A 212 9.16 1.26 -10.22
CA ALA A 212 10.14 2.10 -10.86
C ALA A 212 11.39 1.30 -11.24
N ALA A 213 12.07 1.76 -12.28
CA ALA A 213 13.36 1.24 -12.71
C ALA A 213 14.27 2.41 -13.07
N LYS A 214 15.54 2.33 -12.68
CA LYS A 214 16.64 3.18 -13.16
C LYS A 214 17.74 2.27 -13.68
N GLY A 215 18.01 2.33 -14.98
CA GLY A 215 19.21 1.76 -15.58
C GLY A 215 20.24 2.87 -15.83
N GLN A 216 21.51 2.62 -15.52
CA GLN A 216 22.62 3.54 -15.77
C GLN A 216 23.80 2.79 -16.38
N VAL A 217 24.47 3.43 -17.34
CA VAL A 217 25.64 2.92 -18.06
C VAL A 217 26.79 3.93 -17.94
N SER A 218 27.94 3.46 -17.46
CA SER A 218 29.20 4.21 -17.49
C SER A 218 29.78 4.20 -18.91
N ILE A 219 30.20 5.35 -19.43
CA ILE A 219 30.78 5.50 -20.77
C ILE A 219 32.14 6.19 -20.63
N GLY A 220 33.18 5.36 -20.59
CA GLY A 220 34.50 5.77 -20.09
C GLY A 220 34.43 6.15 -18.61
N ASP A 221 35.52 6.75 -18.12
CA ASP A 221 35.64 7.14 -16.71
C ASP A 221 34.99 8.50 -16.41
N PHE A 222 34.63 9.25 -17.46
CA PHE A 222 34.21 10.66 -17.39
C PHE A 222 32.69 10.87 -17.52
N SER A 223 31.90 9.86 -17.93
CA SER A 223 30.46 10.07 -18.15
C SER A 223 29.55 8.90 -17.77
N ASN A 224 28.33 9.23 -17.37
CA ASN A 224 27.24 8.29 -17.12
C ASN A 224 26.00 8.73 -17.88
N VAL A 225 25.27 7.77 -18.45
CA VAL A 225 23.97 7.98 -19.08
C VAL A 225 22.97 7.00 -18.48
N GLY A 226 21.71 7.40 -18.33
CA GLY A 226 20.70 6.46 -17.84
C GLY A 226 19.27 6.72 -18.31
N LEU A 227 18.43 5.74 -18.04
CA LEU A 227 16.99 5.74 -18.31
C LEU A 227 16.23 5.44 -17.03
N ARG A 228 15.10 6.12 -16.85
CA ARG A 228 14.18 5.96 -15.72
C ARG A 228 12.79 5.68 -16.23
N PHE A 229 12.11 4.79 -15.53
CA PHE A 229 10.68 4.55 -15.62
C PHE A 229 10.12 4.61 -14.22
N VAL A 230 9.01 5.34 -14.03
CA VAL A 230 8.20 5.29 -12.81
C VAL A 230 6.75 5.17 -13.27
N ASN A 231 6.00 4.24 -12.69
CA ASN A 231 4.57 4.13 -12.93
C ASN A 231 3.87 3.77 -11.62
N ALA A 232 2.77 4.46 -11.32
CA ALA A 232 1.90 4.16 -10.20
C ALA A 232 0.47 4.08 -10.72
N ALA A 233 -0.16 2.91 -10.61
CA ALA A 233 -1.41 2.59 -11.31
C ALA A 233 -2.36 1.77 -10.43
N HIS A 234 -3.67 2.01 -10.56
CA HIS A 234 -4.70 1.16 -9.97
C HIS A 234 -4.74 -0.21 -10.65
N MET A 235 -4.69 -1.26 -9.84
CA MET A 235 -4.81 -2.66 -10.26
C MET A 235 -5.98 -3.34 -9.54
N ASN A 236 -6.46 -4.41 -10.16
CA ASN A 236 -7.57 -5.24 -9.71
C ASN A 236 -7.16 -6.72 -9.78
N SER A 237 -7.08 -7.39 -8.63
CA SER A 237 -6.75 -8.83 -8.60
C SER A 237 -7.93 -9.72 -8.99
N ASN A 238 -9.15 -9.20 -9.09
CA ASN A 238 -10.33 -10.00 -9.47
C ASN A 238 -10.29 -10.47 -10.94
N ILE A 239 -9.41 -9.89 -11.76
CA ILE A 239 -9.24 -10.18 -13.19
C ILE A 239 -7.82 -10.72 -13.46
N PRO A 240 -7.55 -11.31 -14.64
CA PRO A 240 -6.20 -11.72 -15.03
C PRO A 240 -5.15 -10.60 -14.94
N PHE A 241 -3.91 -10.96 -14.62
CA PHE A 241 -2.79 -10.01 -14.57
C PHE A 241 -2.54 -9.32 -15.92
N GLY A 242 -2.70 -10.04 -17.04
CA GLY A 242 -2.51 -9.49 -18.40
C GLY A 242 -3.51 -8.41 -18.78
N ASP A 243 -4.69 -8.39 -18.14
CA ASP A 243 -5.75 -7.41 -18.41
C ASP A 243 -5.56 -6.12 -17.59
N ASN A 244 -4.67 -6.14 -16.58
CA ASN A 244 -4.31 -4.97 -15.79
C ASN A 244 -3.40 -4.03 -16.59
N SER A 245 -3.84 -2.80 -16.83
CA SER A 245 -3.12 -1.80 -17.63
C SER A 245 -2.17 -0.94 -16.79
N LEU A 246 -1.00 -0.58 -17.35
CA LEU A 246 -0.10 0.42 -16.76
C LEU A 246 -0.68 1.86 -16.82
N LYS A 247 -1.80 2.07 -17.54
CA LYS A 247 -2.64 3.29 -17.42
C LYS A 247 -3.50 3.28 -16.14
N GLY A 248 -3.52 2.16 -15.40
CA GLY A 248 -4.43 1.88 -14.31
C GLY A 248 -5.81 1.45 -14.77
N GLN A 249 -6.66 1.08 -13.81
CA GLN A 249 -8.03 0.64 -14.04
C GLN A 249 -9.04 1.33 -13.12
N LEU A 250 -10.22 1.63 -13.67
CA LEU A 250 -11.41 1.95 -12.88
C LEU A 250 -11.82 0.72 -12.08
N SER A 251 -11.93 0.89 -10.76
CA SER A 251 -12.17 -0.22 -9.84
C SER A 251 -12.76 0.28 -8.52
N GLY A 252 -13.43 -0.62 -7.79
CA GLY A 252 -14.21 -0.24 -6.60
C GLY A 252 -15.27 0.83 -6.92
N PRO A 253 -15.48 1.82 -6.02
CA PRO A 253 -16.49 2.88 -6.23
C PRO A 253 -16.31 3.72 -7.51
N MET A 254 -15.08 3.83 -8.03
CA MET A 254 -14.83 4.55 -9.29
C MET A 254 -15.59 3.94 -10.46
N ASN A 255 -15.75 2.61 -10.48
CA ASN A 255 -16.42 1.87 -11.57
C ASN A 255 -17.93 1.62 -11.32
N ASN A 256 -18.52 2.22 -10.27
CA ASN A 256 -19.90 1.92 -9.83
C ASN A 256 -20.96 2.96 -10.27
N ASP A 257 -20.57 3.95 -11.08
CA ASP A 257 -21.45 4.97 -11.69
C ASP A 257 -20.65 5.76 -12.75
N PHE A 258 -21.33 6.41 -13.69
CA PHE A 258 -20.73 7.17 -14.79
C PHE A 258 -20.20 8.55 -14.37
N VAL A 259 -19.40 9.17 -15.24
CA VAL A 259 -19.09 10.60 -15.16
C VAL A 259 -20.29 11.36 -15.73
N ARG A 260 -20.93 12.16 -14.88
CA ARG A 260 -22.15 12.93 -15.15
C ARG A 260 -21.87 14.43 -15.20
N LEU A 261 -20.92 14.89 -14.39
CA LEU A 261 -20.57 16.29 -14.24
C LEU A 261 -19.07 16.43 -14.38
N ILE A 262 -18.60 17.33 -15.24
CA ILE A 262 -17.19 17.75 -15.31
C ILE A 262 -17.13 19.21 -14.89
N ILE A 263 -16.32 19.49 -13.88
CA ILE A 263 -16.19 20.82 -13.27
C ILE A 263 -14.78 21.32 -13.58
N VAL A 264 -14.69 22.40 -14.36
CA VAL A 264 -13.44 23.09 -14.68
C VAL A 264 -13.36 24.36 -13.86
N ARG A 265 -12.26 24.57 -13.15
CA ARG A 265 -11.91 25.84 -12.50
C ARG A 265 -10.80 26.53 -13.27
N ILE A 266 -10.96 27.84 -13.44
CA ILE A 266 -9.98 28.73 -14.03
C ILE A 266 -9.74 29.85 -13.02
N SER A 267 -8.51 29.97 -12.52
CA SER A 267 -8.10 31.02 -11.59
C SER A 267 -6.84 31.72 -12.09
N ASP A 268 -6.51 32.83 -11.43
CA ASP A 268 -5.14 33.36 -11.39
C ASP A 268 -4.14 32.25 -10.98
N ASP A 269 -2.90 32.33 -11.47
CA ASP A 269 -1.78 31.44 -11.08
C ASP A 269 -0.73 32.16 -10.22
N SER A 270 -0.82 33.51 -10.13
CA SER A 270 -0.06 34.39 -9.24
C SER A 270 -0.99 35.27 -8.37
N PRO A 271 -1.98 34.69 -7.66
CA PRO A 271 -3.07 35.42 -7.01
C PRO A 271 -2.62 36.43 -5.93
N GLU A 272 -1.38 36.37 -5.47
CA GLU A 272 -0.79 37.28 -4.48
C GLU A 272 -0.56 38.70 -4.99
N ASP A 273 -0.50 38.93 -6.31
CA ASP A 273 -0.23 40.27 -6.86
C ASP A 273 -1.49 41.10 -7.19
N GLY A 274 -2.63 40.44 -7.40
CA GLY A 274 -3.95 41.07 -7.59
C GLY A 274 -4.14 41.85 -8.89
N GLU A 275 -3.27 41.67 -9.89
CA GLU A 275 -3.34 42.38 -11.18
C GLU A 275 -3.26 41.42 -12.37
N GLY A 276 -4.29 41.39 -13.22
CA GLY A 276 -4.16 40.86 -14.58
C GLY A 276 -4.12 39.33 -14.70
N GLY A 277 -4.84 38.61 -13.83
CA GLY A 277 -5.03 37.16 -13.91
C GLY A 277 -5.86 36.67 -15.10
N ALA A 278 -6.31 35.42 -15.01
CA ALA A 278 -6.88 34.62 -16.08
C ALA A 278 -8.05 35.27 -16.84
N LEU A 279 -7.97 35.27 -18.18
CA LEU A 279 -9.03 35.71 -19.08
C LEU A 279 -9.60 34.53 -19.89
N LEU A 280 -10.86 34.19 -19.65
CA LEU A 280 -11.62 33.22 -20.47
C LEU A 280 -12.44 33.96 -21.54
N SER A 281 -12.21 33.62 -22.81
CA SER A 281 -12.96 34.21 -23.94
C SER A 281 -14.04 33.29 -24.52
N ARG A 282 -13.82 31.97 -24.52
CA ARG A 282 -14.73 30.95 -25.07
C ARG A 282 -14.36 29.58 -24.51
N TRP A 283 -15.36 28.71 -24.32
CA TRP A 283 -15.19 27.27 -24.11
C TRP A 283 -15.74 26.49 -25.32
N ARG A 284 -15.35 25.22 -25.40
CA ARG A 284 -15.90 24.17 -26.28
C ARG A 284 -15.83 22.84 -25.53
N ILE A 285 -16.71 21.90 -25.85
CA ILE A 285 -16.63 20.52 -25.34
C ILE A 285 -16.85 19.56 -26.50
N PHE A 286 -16.12 18.45 -26.48
CA PHE A 286 -16.18 17.41 -27.50
C PHE A 286 -16.40 16.06 -26.83
N ALA A 287 -17.36 15.28 -27.35
CA ALA A 287 -17.61 13.89 -26.95
C ALA A 287 -17.13 12.98 -28.07
N ASN A 288 -16.24 12.02 -27.77
CA ASN A 288 -15.60 11.10 -28.72
C ASN A 288 -14.86 11.74 -29.94
N GLY A 289 -14.92 13.07 -30.12
CA GLY A 289 -14.34 13.83 -31.23
C GLY A 289 -15.32 14.83 -31.88
N VAL A 290 -16.63 14.64 -31.69
CA VAL A 290 -17.71 15.51 -32.16
C VAL A 290 -17.89 16.71 -31.21
N GLU A 291 -18.31 17.89 -31.70
CA GLU A 291 -18.46 19.10 -30.86
C GLU A 291 -19.88 19.22 -30.27
N HIS A 292 -19.97 19.22 -28.94
CA HIS A 292 -21.21 19.29 -28.14
C HIS A 292 -21.32 20.58 -27.33
N THR A 293 -20.88 21.71 -27.91
CA THR A 293 -20.85 23.02 -27.24
C THR A 293 -22.25 23.64 -27.10
N ASP A 294 -23.22 23.23 -27.94
CA ASP A 294 -24.56 23.81 -28.00
C ASP A 294 -25.60 23.06 -27.14
N ASP A 295 -25.42 21.75 -26.93
CA ASP A 295 -26.21 20.89 -26.02
C ASP A 295 -25.58 20.80 -24.62
N ILE A 296 -24.30 20.44 -24.51
CA ILE A 296 -23.58 20.36 -23.22
C ILE A 296 -23.05 21.75 -22.81
N ALA A 297 -23.97 22.71 -22.66
CA ALA A 297 -23.65 24.07 -22.26
C ALA A 297 -23.30 24.15 -20.74
N PRO A 298 -22.13 24.70 -20.34
CA PRO A 298 -21.75 24.75 -18.94
C PRO A 298 -22.51 25.82 -18.16
N VAL A 299 -22.85 25.50 -16.90
CA VAL A 299 -23.21 26.50 -15.90
C VAL A 299 -21.93 27.27 -15.52
N VAL A 300 -21.95 28.60 -15.73
CA VAL A 300 -20.79 29.48 -15.53
C VAL A 300 -20.95 30.33 -14.27
N GLU A 301 -20.22 29.97 -13.21
CA GLU A 301 -20.22 30.63 -11.91
C GLU A 301 -18.90 31.39 -11.67
N GLY A 302 -18.97 32.49 -10.93
CA GLY A 302 -17.79 33.31 -10.58
C GLY A 302 -17.17 34.08 -11.77
N GLY A 303 -16.06 34.76 -11.47
CA GLY A 303 -15.37 35.69 -12.36
C GLY A 303 -16.15 36.96 -12.70
N PHE A 304 -15.44 37.98 -13.18
CA PHE A 304 -16.01 39.26 -13.58
C PHE A 304 -16.21 39.32 -15.10
N ARG A 305 -17.45 39.48 -15.58
CA ARG A 305 -17.76 39.52 -17.01
C ARG A 305 -17.56 40.93 -17.58
N ARG A 306 -16.62 41.10 -18.51
CA ARG A 306 -16.24 42.42 -19.07
C ARG A 306 -15.88 42.30 -20.55
N ARG A 307 -16.44 43.18 -21.40
CA ARG A 307 -16.12 43.29 -22.85
C ARG A 307 -16.23 41.98 -23.67
N GLY A 308 -16.97 40.98 -23.18
CA GLY A 308 -17.12 39.67 -23.84
C GLY A 308 -16.16 38.59 -23.37
N VAL A 309 -15.26 38.90 -22.42
CA VAL A 309 -14.46 37.90 -21.69
C VAL A 309 -14.93 37.80 -20.23
N ILE A 310 -14.48 36.75 -19.54
CA ILE A 310 -14.65 36.56 -18.10
C ILE A 310 -13.26 36.57 -17.46
N GLU A 311 -13.08 37.42 -16.45
CA GLU A 311 -11.82 37.72 -15.78
C GLU A 311 -11.81 37.09 -14.37
N ALA A 312 -10.72 36.40 -14.00
CA ALA A 312 -10.50 35.84 -12.68
C ALA A 312 -9.08 36.20 -12.23
N SER A 313 -8.96 37.16 -11.32
CA SER A 313 -7.67 37.62 -10.81
C SER A 313 -7.67 37.72 -9.28
N GLY A 314 -6.49 37.57 -8.68
CA GLY A 314 -6.36 37.40 -7.24
C GLY A 314 -7.11 36.16 -6.77
N THR A 315 -8.00 36.32 -5.77
CA THR A 315 -8.76 35.20 -5.22
C THR A 315 -10.00 34.78 -6.02
N ASP A 316 -10.33 35.49 -7.12
CA ASP A 316 -11.49 35.15 -7.94
C ASP A 316 -11.25 33.89 -8.79
N VAL A 317 -12.31 33.10 -8.99
CA VAL A 317 -12.28 31.85 -9.74
C VAL A 317 -13.51 31.78 -10.64
N ILE A 318 -13.31 31.43 -11.92
CA ILE A 318 -14.39 31.02 -12.83
C ILE A 318 -14.56 29.50 -12.68
N THR A 319 -15.79 29.05 -12.46
CA THR A 319 -16.16 27.63 -12.49
C THR A 319 -17.11 27.37 -13.65
N LEU A 320 -16.73 26.42 -14.52
CA LEU A 320 -17.55 25.91 -15.61
C LEU A 320 -18.00 24.49 -15.22
N THR A 321 -19.30 24.29 -15.01
CA THR A 321 -19.87 22.98 -14.70
C THR A 321 -20.62 22.46 -15.91
N PHE A 322 -20.02 21.50 -16.62
CA PHE A 322 -20.61 20.79 -17.76
C PHE A 322 -21.41 19.58 -17.24
N ASN A 323 -22.67 19.46 -17.66
CA ASN A 323 -23.52 18.31 -17.34
C ASN A 323 -23.60 17.36 -18.53
N ILE A 324 -22.88 16.25 -18.45
CA ILE A 324 -22.75 15.24 -19.50
C ILE A 324 -24.07 14.48 -19.71
N GLU A 325 -24.99 14.51 -18.73
CA GLU A 325 -26.35 13.95 -18.89
C GLU A 325 -27.26 14.82 -19.81
N ASP A 326 -26.82 16.02 -20.24
CA ASP A 326 -27.51 16.87 -21.23
C ASP A 326 -27.09 16.60 -22.70
N PHE A 327 -26.18 15.64 -22.94
CA PHE A 327 -25.78 15.20 -24.28
C PHE A 327 -26.97 14.80 -25.15
N SER A 328 -26.99 15.28 -26.40
CA SER A 328 -27.96 14.88 -27.42
C SER A 328 -27.22 14.38 -28.67
N PRO A 329 -27.45 13.13 -29.13
CA PRO A 329 -26.72 12.57 -30.26
C PRO A 329 -27.05 13.32 -31.57
N THR A 330 -26.02 13.55 -32.38
CA THR A 330 -26.09 14.25 -33.66
C THR A 330 -26.00 13.28 -34.84
N VAL A 331 -25.92 13.81 -36.07
CA VAL A 331 -25.72 12.99 -37.29
C VAL A 331 -24.26 12.56 -37.52
N ASP A 332 -23.32 13.13 -36.76
CA ASP A 332 -21.89 12.85 -36.85
C ASP A 332 -21.42 11.92 -35.71
N ASP A 333 -22.32 11.53 -34.79
CA ASP A 333 -22.05 10.63 -33.67
C ASP A 333 -22.18 9.14 -34.03
N GLU A 334 -21.35 8.31 -33.39
CA GLU A 334 -21.46 6.84 -33.42
C GLU A 334 -22.14 6.25 -32.16
N ILE A 335 -22.76 7.11 -31.32
CA ILE A 335 -23.36 6.75 -30.02
C ILE A 335 -24.74 7.40 -29.79
N ASP A 336 -25.63 6.72 -29.07
CA ASP A 336 -27.00 7.19 -28.77
C ASP A 336 -27.19 7.70 -27.31
N ASP A 337 -26.32 7.32 -26.36
CA ASP A 337 -26.42 7.63 -24.93
C ASP A 337 -25.07 8.18 -24.39
N PHE A 338 -25.12 9.19 -23.52
CA PHE A 338 -23.93 9.78 -22.88
C PHE A 338 -23.04 8.76 -22.14
N ARG A 339 -23.62 7.62 -21.73
CA ARG A 339 -22.93 6.48 -21.10
C ARG A 339 -21.93 5.78 -22.01
N GLU A 340 -22.02 6.00 -23.32
CA GLU A 340 -21.16 5.42 -24.36
C GLU A 340 -20.04 6.37 -24.79
N ILE A 341 -19.92 7.55 -24.16
CA ILE A 341 -18.79 8.46 -24.35
C ILE A 341 -17.52 7.84 -23.74
N GLU A 342 -16.57 7.44 -24.59
CA GLU A 342 -15.27 6.91 -24.18
C GLU A 342 -14.35 8.01 -23.65
N HIS A 343 -14.42 9.22 -24.24
CA HIS A 343 -13.61 10.35 -23.83
C HIS A 343 -14.29 11.70 -24.10
N VAL A 344 -14.05 12.65 -23.19
CA VAL A 344 -14.44 14.06 -23.32
C VAL A 344 -13.18 14.91 -23.48
N GLU A 345 -13.16 15.81 -24.45
CA GLU A 345 -12.12 16.83 -24.61
C GLU A 345 -12.72 18.22 -24.40
N ILE A 346 -12.09 19.06 -23.56
CA ILE A 346 -12.56 20.42 -23.27
C ILE A 346 -11.57 21.40 -23.89
N GLY A 347 -12.09 22.33 -24.69
CA GLY A 347 -11.35 23.41 -25.30
C GLY A 347 -11.62 24.75 -24.61
N LEU A 348 -10.59 25.53 -24.32
CA LEU A 348 -10.70 26.87 -23.72
C LEU A 348 -9.86 27.87 -24.53
N VAL A 349 -10.42 29.03 -24.83
CA VAL A 349 -9.67 30.20 -25.30
C VAL A 349 -9.29 31.02 -24.06
N LEU A 350 -8.01 30.95 -23.69
CA LEU A 350 -7.45 31.57 -22.48
C LEU A 350 -6.38 32.59 -22.84
N ALA A 351 -6.19 33.57 -21.94
CA ALA A 351 -5.07 34.51 -21.95
C ALA A 351 -4.71 34.93 -20.51
N ASN A 352 -3.63 35.69 -20.37
CA ASN A 352 -3.02 36.13 -19.12
C ASN A 352 -2.50 35.00 -18.22
N ASP A 353 -2.25 35.25 -16.94
CA ASP A 353 -1.78 34.25 -15.98
C ASP A 353 -2.95 33.37 -15.51
N TYR A 354 -3.06 32.18 -16.10
CA TYR A 354 -4.14 31.25 -15.84
C TYR A 354 -3.66 29.93 -15.25
N LYS A 355 -4.45 29.40 -14.32
CA LYS A 355 -4.38 28.05 -13.79
C LYS A 355 -5.70 27.35 -14.09
N VAL A 356 -5.66 26.20 -14.77
CA VAL A 356 -6.85 25.40 -15.09
C VAL A 356 -6.80 24.09 -14.33
N GLU A 357 -7.87 23.78 -13.62
CA GLU A 357 -8.01 22.55 -12.84
C GLU A 357 -9.35 21.86 -13.11
N VAL A 358 -9.38 20.53 -13.13
CA VAL A 358 -10.59 19.76 -13.44
C VAL A 358 -10.93 18.72 -12.36
N ALA A 359 -12.23 18.53 -12.13
CA ALA A 359 -12.80 17.48 -11.28
C ALA A 359 -14.09 16.92 -11.91
N SER A 360 -14.69 15.92 -11.27
CA SER A 360 -16.00 15.38 -11.65
C SER A 360 -16.79 14.87 -10.45
N ASN A 361 -18.04 14.46 -10.65
CA ASN A 361 -18.85 13.71 -9.67
C ASN A 361 -18.16 12.42 -9.16
N LYS A 362 -17.13 11.92 -9.86
CA LYS A 362 -16.36 10.73 -9.52
C LYS A 362 -15.02 11.04 -8.82
N GLN A 363 -14.62 12.31 -8.71
CA GLN A 363 -13.41 12.76 -8.00
C GLN A 363 -13.79 13.57 -6.76
N THR A 364 -14.13 12.90 -5.66
CA THR A 364 -14.54 13.55 -4.41
C THR A 364 -13.71 13.09 -3.22
N ASN A 365 -13.60 13.94 -2.20
CA ASN A 365 -12.96 13.60 -0.93
C ASN A 365 -13.95 12.88 0.02
N GLN A 366 -13.50 12.54 1.22
CA GLN A 366 -14.32 11.83 2.23
C GLN A 366 -15.58 12.60 2.69
N LEU A 367 -15.67 13.90 2.39
CA LEU A 367 -16.83 14.76 2.68
C LEU A 367 -17.71 14.99 1.45
N GLY A 368 -17.43 14.32 0.32
CA GLY A 368 -18.15 14.49 -0.95
C GLY A 368 -17.76 15.73 -1.76
N ALA A 369 -16.82 16.56 -1.28
CA ALA A 369 -16.40 17.76 -2.02
C ALA A 369 -15.44 17.40 -3.18
N PRO A 370 -15.57 18.02 -4.37
CA PRO A 370 -14.72 17.71 -5.52
C PRO A 370 -13.22 17.95 -5.28
N VAL A 371 -12.39 17.05 -5.80
CA VAL A 371 -10.93 17.10 -5.76
C VAL A 371 -10.41 17.44 -7.15
N PHE A 372 -9.94 18.68 -7.31
CA PHE A 372 -9.43 19.22 -8.56
C PHE A 372 -7.99 18.80 -8.82
N LEU A 373 -7.66 18.57 -10.10
CA LEU A 373 -6.31 18.32 -10.59
C LEU A 373 -5.96 19.38 -11.64
N THR A 374 -4.81 20.04 -11.47
CA THR A 374 -4.32 21.01 -12.46
C THR A 374 -3.99 20.32 -13.79
N VAL A 375 -4.55 20.82 -14.88
CA VAL A 375 -4.37 20.29 -16.25
C VAL A 375 -3.60 21.24 -17.17
N LEU A 376 -3.62 22.55 -16.88
CA LEU A 376 -2.94 23.57 -17.65
C LEU A 376 -2.52 24.73 -16.73
N ARG A 377 -1.39 25.38 -17.04
CA ARG A 377 -0.93 26.64 -16.42
C ARG A 377 -0.38 27.55 -17.51
N ALA A 378 -0.36 28.87 -17.28
CA ALA A 378 0.29 29.82 -18.17
C ALA A 378 1.82 29.66 -18.15
N PRO A 379 2.53 30.05 -19.23
CA PRO A 379 3.99 30.04 -19.29
C PRO A 379 4.59 31.25 -18.52
N GLY A 380 4.25 31.35 -17.22
CA GLY A 380 4.56 32.48 -16.37
C GLY A 380 3.51 33.60 -16.42
N ASN A 381 3.69 34.56 -15.53
CA ASN A 381 2.74 35.64 -15.25
C ASN A 381 2.70 36.67 -16.39
N VAL A 382 1.67 36.57 -17.24
CA VAL A 382 1.40 37.43 -18.40
C VAL A 382 0.12 38.23 -18.11
N LYS A 383 0.11 39.53 -18.44
CA LYS A 383 -1.00 40.44 -18.06
C LYS A 383 -1.62 41.24 -19.21
N ASP A 384 -1.04 41.17 -20.40
CA ASP A 384 -1.33 42.01 -21.56
C ASP A 384 -2.13 41.31 -22.67
N GLY A 385 -2.51 40.05 -22.45
CA GLY A 385 -3.20 39.19 -23.43
C GLY A 385 -2.30 38.59 -24.52
N ALA A 386 -0.98 38.84 -24.51
CA ALA A 386 -0.09 38.42 -25.61
C ALA A 386 0.05 36.89 -25.75
N ASN A 387 -0.29 36.12 -24.71
CA ASN A 387 -0.33 34.66 -24.71
C ASN A 387 -1.68 34.06 -25.11
N GLN A 388 -2.64 34.85 -25.63
CA GLN A 388 -3.98 34.34 -25.96
C GLN A 388 -3.94 33.16 -26.94
N ALA A 389 -4.42 32.00 -26.50
CA ALA A 389 -4.43 30.77 -27.30
C ALA A 389 -5.67 29.90 -27.02
N PHE A 390 -5.94 28.99 -27.96
CA PHE A 390 -6.91 27.91 -27.75
C PHE A 390 -6.16 26.66 -27.26
N HIS A 391 -6.52 26.20 -26.08
CA HIS A 391 -5.97 25.00 -25.45
C HIS A 391 -7.05 23.94 -25.36
N THR A 392 -6.73 22.69 -25.70
CA THR A 392 -7.59 21.55 -25.40
C THR A 392 -6.92 20.61 -24.40
N PHE A 393 -7.73 19.97 -23.56
CA PHE A 393 -7.29 18.90 -22.67
C PHE A 393 -8.38 17.83 -22.58
N ARG A 394 -7.96 16.56 -22.51
CA ARG A 394 -8.88 15.44 -22.32
C ARG A 394 -9.18 15.27 -20.85
N TYR A 395 -10.46 15.16 -20.51
CA TYR A 395 -10.87 14.71 -19.19
C TYR A 395 -10.70 13.19 -19.09
N GLY A 396 -10.26 12.73 -17.92
CA GLY A 396 -10.16 11.32 -17.57
C GLY A 396 -9.94 11.15 -16.08
N LEU A 397 -10.40 10.03 -15.54
CA LEU A 397 -10.19 9.72 -14.12
C LEU A 397 -8.72 9.37 -13.84
N PRO A 398 -8.14 9.80 -12.70
CA PRO A 398 -6.72 9.65 -12.40
C PRO A 398 -6.34 8.22 -11.98
N THR A 399 -6.48 7.25 -12.89
CA THR A 399 -6.25 5.82 -12.63
C THR A 399 -4.78 5.43 -12.53
N GLY A 400 -3.87 6.23 -13.10
CA GLY A 400 -2.44 5.99 -13.01
C GLY A 400 -1.60 7.13 -13.54
N ASN A 401 -0.41 7.27 -12.97
CA ASN A 401 0.63 8.21 -13.38
C ASN A 401 1.82 7.45 -13.94
N ARG A 402 2.51 8.02 -14.93
CA ARG A 402 3.75 7.50 -15.48
C ARG A 402 4.76 8.63 -15.66
N LEU A 403 6.05 8.29 -15.56
CA LEU A 403 7.18 9.15 -15.87
C LEU A 403 8.22 8.31 -16.63
N LEU A 404 8.73 8.86 -17.72
CA LEU A 404 9.91 8.39 -18.44
C LEU A 404 10.98 9.48 -18.35
N GLY A 405 12.16 9.12 -17.85
CA GLY A 405 13.25 10.06 -17.62
C GLY A 405 14.55 9.64 -18.30
N PHE A 406 15.27 10.61 -18.84
CA PHE A 406 16.65 10.49 -19.29
C PHE A 406 17.52 11.39 -18.40
N ASP A 407 18.70 10.93 -18.02
CA ASP A 407 19.73 11.84 -17.49
C ASP A 407 21.11 11.50 -18.04
N MET A 408 21.98 12.50 -17.99
CA MET A 408 23.39 12.40 -18.31
C MET A 408 24.19 13.17 -17.26
N SER A 409 25.31 12.59 -16.83
CA SER A 409 26.38 13.31 -16.16
C SER A 409 27.70 13.16 -16.91
N ILE A 410 28.44 14.25 -16.98
CA ILE A 410 29.82 14.35 -17.44
C ILE A 410 30.58 15.00 -16.29
N ASN A 411 31.72 14.44 -15.90
CA ASN A 411 32.57 14.99 -14.85
C ASN A 411 34.01 15.15 -15.36
N ASP A 412 34.69 16.20 -14.90
CA ASP A 412 36.10 16.52 -15.20
C ASP A 412 36.49 16.51 -16.71
N VAL A 413 35.57 16.93 -17.59
CA VAL A 413 35.92 17.13 -19.01
C VAL A 413 36.42 18.55 -19.20
N ALA A 414 37.74 18.70 -19.36
CA ALA A 414 38.43 19.98 -19.43
C ALA A 414 38.17 20.92 -18.23
N GLY A 415 37.98 20.35 -17.03
CA GLY A 415 37.66 21.09 -15.80
C GLY A 415 36.19 21.51 -15.65
N PHE A 416 35.28 20.96 -16.48
CA PHE A 416 33.84 21.19 -16.38
C PHE A 416 33.08 19.92 -16.01
N ASP A 417 32.15 20.06 -15.07
CA ASP A 417 31.09 19.10 -14.79
C ASP A 417 29.78 19.55 -15.45
N LEU A 418 29.06 18.63 -16.09
CA LEU A 418 27.74 18.86 -16.68
C LEU A 418 26.76 17.80 -16.20
N ARG A 419 25.56 18.22 -15.79
CA ARG A 419 24.47 17.33 -15.40
C ARG A 419 23.16 17.83 -16.01
N GLY A 420 22.44 16.95 -16.69
CA GLY A 420 21.15 17.27 -17.30
C GLY A 420 20.17 16.13 -17.11
N GLU A 421 18.93 16.47 -16.75
CA GLU A 421 17.80 15.53 -16.63
C GLU A 421 16.63 16.04 -17.49
N TYR A 422 15.97 15.13 -18.19
CA TYR A 422 14.75 15.38 -18.95
C TYR A 422 13.70 14.33 -18.59
N VAL A 423 12.47 14.76 -18.31
CA VAL A 423 11.36 13.89 -17.90
C VAL A 423 10.12 14.19 -18.72
N ARG A 424 9.39 13.13 -19.08
CA ARG A 424 8.08 13.17 -19.74
C ARG A 424 7.09 12.29 -18.98
N THR A 425 5.87 12.79 -18.80
CA THR A 425 4.67 12.05 -18.38
C THR A 425 4.07 11.24 -19.53
#